data_AF-A0A1H3K0T3-F1
#
_entry.id   AF-A0A1H3K0T3-F1
#
_cell.length_a   1.000
_cell.length_b   1.000
_cell.length_c   1.000
_cell.angle_alpha   90.00
_cell.angle_beta   90.00
_cell.angle_gamma   90.00
#
_symmetry.space_group_name_H-M   'P 1'
#
loop_
_entity.id
_entity.type
_entity.pdbx_description
1 polymer ?
#
loop_
_entity_poly.entity_id
_entity_poly.type
_entity_poly.pdbx_seq_one_letter_code
_entity_poly.pdbx_strand_id
1 'polypeptide(L)'
;MNLPDNALVLPLIMAVSGLPVLVAAVLVARGNLHLINGLDASRLRDPAAVAARFARLLALVAISMFLAALGFYWAHGDYNRVLVVTVLLLVSVNGLAVTMLVALSRLKRDYRAPRDDPRAGRQ
;
A
#
# COMPACT_ATOMS: atom_id res chain seq x y z
N MET A 1 19.72 -9.13 32.67
CA MET A 1 19.60 -9.81 31.37
C MET A 1 19.77 -8.73 30.32
N ASN A 2 20.98 -8.53 29.81
CA ASN A 2 21.29 -7.44 28.89
C ASN A 2 20.76 -7.85 27.51
N LEU A 3 19.64 -7.26 27.10
CA LEU A 3 19.29 -7.24 25.69
C LEU A 3 20.45 -6.54 24.97
N PRO A 4 20.98 -7.08 23.86
CA PRO A 4 21.97 -6.35 23.08
C PRO A 4 21.33 -5.03 22.64
N ASP A 5 22.07 -3.92 22.75
CA ASP A 5 21.56 -2.54 22.59
C ASP A 5 20.83 -2.29 21.24
N ASN A 6 20.96 -3.21 20.28
CA ASN A 6 20.37 -3.16 18.96
C ASN A 6 19.05 -3.96 18.78
N ALA A 7 18.58 -4.71 19.78
CA ALA A 7 17.38 -5.56 19.65
C ALA A 7 16.10 -4.77 19.31
N LEU A 8 16.04 -3.50 19.71
CA LEU A 8 14.91 -2.60 19.44
C LEU A 8 15.05 -1.80 18.14
N VAL A 9 16.25 -1.77 17.55
CA VAL A 9 16.53 -0.94 16.37
C VAL A 9 15.70 -1.42 15.18
N LEU A 10 15.64 -2.72 14.94
CA LEU A 10 14.92 -3.28 13.79
C LEU A 10 13.38 -3.13 13.90
N PRO A 11 12.74 -3.43 15.05
CA PRO A 11 11.33 -3.09 15.28
C PRO A 11 11.04 -1.59 15.11
N LEU A 12 11.91 -0.72 15.64
CA LEU A 12 11.74 0.73 15.55
C LEU A 12 11.80 1.23 14.10
N ILE A 13 12.79 0.76 13.32
CA ILE A 13 12.92 1.10 11.90
C ILE A 13 11.66 0.70 11.14
N MET A 14 11.14 -0.50 11.39
CA MET A 14 9.91 -0.98 10.74
C MET A 14 8.70 -0.13 11.12
N ALA A 15 8.53 0.18 12.41
CA ALA A 15 7.43 1.01 12.89
C ALA A 15 7.48 2.43 12.28
N VAL A 16 8.65 3.07 12.31
CA VAL A 16 8.83 4.41 11.73
C VAL A 16 8.61 4.39 10.22
N SER A 17 9.06 3.34 9.53
CA SER A 17 8.88 3.18 8.08
C SER A 17 7.43 2.94 7.66
N GLY A 18 6.59 2.39 8.55
CA GLY A 18 5.15 2.21 8.31
C GLY A 18 4.34 3.51 8.36
N LEU A 19 4.81 4.52 9.09
CA LEU A 19 4.14 5.82 9.23
C LEU A 19 3.89 6.54 7.90
N PRO A 20 4.88 6.77 7.02
CA PRO A 20 4.63 7.45 5.75
C PRO A 20 3.64 6.69 4.87
N VAL A 21 3.62 5.35 4.93
CA VAL A 21 2.63 4.53 4.20
C VAL A 21 1.22 4.74 4.75
N LEU A 22 1.08 4.80 6.07
CA LEU A 22 -0.20 5.09 6.72
C LEU A 22 -0.70 6.50 6.39
N VAL A 23 0.20 7.50 6.41
CA VAL A 23 -0.13 8.87 6.01
C VAL A 23 -0.60 8.90 4.56
N ALA A 24 0.11 8.21 3.64
CA ALA A 24 -0.32 8.09 2.25
C ALA A 24 -1.71 7.45 2.14
N ALA A 25 -2.02 6.42 2.92
CA ALA A 25 -3.33 5.79 2.95
C ALA A 25 -4.44 6.80 3.32
N VAL A 26 -4.21 7.62 4.36
CA VAL A 26 -5.17 8.64 4.80
C VAL A 26 -5.32 9.74 3.75
N LEU A 27 -4.23 10.20 3.14
CA LEU A 27 -4.28 11.23 2.09
C LEU A 27 -5.05 10.73 0.86
N VAL A 28 -4.83 9.49 0.44
CA VAL A 28 -5.58 8.86 -0.64
C VAL A 28 -7.05 8.71 -0.27
N ALA A 29 -7.37 8.29 0.97
CA ALA A 29 -8.75 8.19 1.44
C ALA A 29 -9.50 9.54 1.42
N ARG A 30 -8.78 10.64 1.61
CA ARG A 30 -9.30 12.02 1.52
C ARG A 30 -9.47 12.52 0.08
N GLY A 31 -9.19 11.70 -0.93
CA GLY A 31 -9.40 12.04 -2.34
C GLY A 31 -8.16 12.55 -3.09
N ASN A 32 -6.96 12.52 -2.47
CA ASN A 32 -5.71 12.88 -3.16
C ASN A 32 -5.22 11.77 -4.10
N LEU A 33 -6.04 11.39 -5.07
CA LEU A 33 -5.74 10.36 -6.07
C LEU A 33 -4.55 10.70 -6.96
N HIS A 34 -4.20 11.99 -7.10
CA HIS A 34 -3.02 12.43 -7.84
C HIS A 34 -1.71 11.83 -7.29
N LEU A 35 -1.69 11.46 -6.00
CA LEU A 35 -0.55 10.79 -5.37
C LEU A 35 -0.31 9.38 -5.95
N ILE A 36 -1.35 8.77 -6.52
CA ILE A 36 -1.27 7.45 -7.15
C ILE A 36 -0.97 7.64 -8.63
N ASN A 37 0.32 7.78 -8.95
CA ASN A 37 0.82 7.82 -10.32
C ASN A 37 0.11 8.86 -11.23
N GLY A 38 -0.26 10.01 -10.68
CA GLY A 38 -0.90 11.09 -11.43
C GLY A 38 -2.31 10.76 -11.93
N LEU A 39 -3.03 9.85 -11.28
CA LEU A 39 -4.42 9.55 -11.63
C LEU A 39 -5.28 10.82 -11.51
N ASP A 40 -5.95 11.18 -12.60
CA ASP A 40 -6.88 12.29 -12.64
C ASP A 40 -8.29 11.78 -12.30
N ALA A 41 -8.84 12.28 -11.19
CA ALA A 41 -10.16 11.90 -10.70
C ALA A 41 -11.28 12.23 -11.71
N SER A 42 -11.09 13.24 -12.56
CA SER A 42 -12.09 13.69 -13.55
C SER A 42 -12.36 12.67 -14.66
N ARG A 43 -11.40 11.78 -14.91
CA ARG A 43 -11.49 10.75 -15.95
C ARG A 43 -12.00 9.40 -15.46
N LEU A 44 -12.20 9.26 -14.14
CA LEU A 44 -12.71 8.04 -13.54
C LEU A 44 -14.23 8.08 -13.45
N ARG A 45 -14.88 6.96 -13.78
CA ARG A 45 -16.34 6.80 -13.62
C ARG A 45 -16.77 6.91 -12.16
N ASP A 46 -15.96 6.42 -11.24
CA ASP A 46 -16.19 6.49 -9.79
C ASP A 46 -14.86 6.67 -9.02
N PRO A 47 -14.39 7.92 -8.83
CA PRO A 47 -13.10 8.18 -8.20
C PRO A 47 -13.09 7.83 -6.70
N ALA A 48 -14.23 7.94 -6.01
CA ALA A 48 -14.32 7.69 -4.57
C ALA A 48 -14.11 6.19 -4.25
N ALA A 49 -14.72 5.30 -5.04
CA ALA A 49 -14.53 3.86 -4.88
C ALA A 49 -13.07 3.43 -5.12
N VAL A 50 -12.42 4.05 -6.11
CA VAL A 50 -11.00 3.81 -6.43
C VAL A 50 -10.10 4.28 -5.29
N ALA A 51 -10.30 5.51 -4.80
CA ALA A 51 -9.57 6.06 -3.67
C ALA A 51 -9.70 5.18 -2.43
N ALA A 52 -10.92 4.77 -2.07
CA ALA A 52 -11.18 3.90 -0.93
C ALA A 52 -10.47 2.56 -1.06
N ARG A 53 -10.42 1.96 -2.26
CA ARG A 53 -9.72 0.71 -2.51
C ARG A 53 -8.21 0.84 -2.34
N PHE A 54 -7.59 1.85 -2.94
CA PHE A 54 -6.15 2.05 -2.80
C PHE A 54 -5.76 2.45 -1.37
N ALA A 55 -6.56 3.29 -0.71
CA ALA A 55 -6.38 3.63 0.69
C ALA A 55 -6.39 2.38 1.58
N ARG A 56 -7.35 1.45 1.36
CA ARG A 56 -7.39 0.17 2.09
C ARG A 56 -6.14 -0.67 1.84
N LEU A 57 -5.68 -0.76 0.59
CA LEU A 57 -4.46 -1.52 0.27
C LEU A 57 -3.23 -0.90 0.95
N LEU A 58 -3.09 0.43 0.93
CA LEU A 58 -2.00 1.13 1.62
C LEU A 58 -2.08 0.95 3.14
N ALA A 59 -3.29 1.02 3.71
CA ALA A 59 -3.49 0.77 5.13
C ALA A 59 -3.11 -0.67 5.52
N LEU A 60 -3.45 -1.67 4.68
CA LEU A 60 -3.03 -3.05 4.90
C LEU A 60 -1.51 -3.22 4.84
N VAL A 61 -0.81 -2.49 3.95
CA VAL A 61 0.66 -2.47 3.94
C VAL A 61 1.19 -1.92 5.26
N ALA A 62 0.70 -0.77 5.71
CA ALA A 62 1.13 -0.18 6.99
C ALA A 62 0.86 -1.12 8.17
N ILE A 63 -0.33 -1.73 8.23
CA ILE A 63 -0.69 -2.74 9.25
C ILE A 63 0.29 -3.92 9.22
N SER A 64 0.63 -4.43 8.03
CA SER A 64 1.59 -5.53 7.90
C SER A 64 2.98 -5.15 8.42
N MET A 65 3.42 -3.90 8.22
CA MET A 65 4.69 -3.40 8.74
C MET A 65 4.67 -3.29 10.27
N PHE A 66 3.58 -2.80 10.86
CA PHE A 66 3.44 -2.75 12.33
C PHE A 66 3.37 -4.15 12.96
N LEU A 67 2.67 -5.09 12.31
CA LEU A 67 2.66 -6.49 12.74
C LEU A 67 4.04 -7.13 12.65
N ALA A 68 4.81 -6.83 11.60
CA ALA A 68 6.18 -7.31 11.50
C ALA A 68 7.09 -6.69 12.56
N ALA A 69 6.94 -5.40 12.87
CA ALA A 69 7.68 -4.76 13.98
C ALA A 69 7.39 -5.47 15.32
N LEU A 70 6.12 -5.79 15.59
CA LEU A 70 5.72 -6.56 16.76
C LEU A 70 6.29 -7.99 16.73
N GLY A 71 6.27 -8.64 15.57
CA GLY A 71 6.85 -9.97 15.37
C GLY A 71 8.35 -10.02 15.61
N PHE A 72 9.09 -9.01 15.13
CA PHE A 72 10.53 -8.89 15.38
C PHE A 72 10.85 -8.59 16.84
N TYR A 73 10.03 -7.77 17.49
CA TYR A 73 10.14 -7.56 18.94
C TYR A 73 9.92 -8.86 19.70
N TRP A 74 8.87 -9.62 19.36
CA TRP A 74 8.58 -10.92 19.97
C TRP A 74 9.66 -11.98 19.70
N ALA A 75 10.33 -11.91 18.54
CA ALA A 75 11.38 -12.84 18.18
C ALA A 75 12.61 -12.73 19.09
N HIS A 76 12.85 -11.59 19.76
CA HIS A 76 13.98 -11.37 20.68
C HIS A 76 15.35 -11.82 20.12
N GLY A 77 15.55 -11.72 18.80
CA GLY A 77 16.78 -12.14 18.13
C GLY A 77 16.91 -13.65 17.82
N ASP A 78 15.90 -14.47 18.12
CA ASP A 78 15.84 -15.87 17.69
C ASP A 78 15.77 -15.96 16.15
N TYR A 79 16.82 -16.52 15.55
CA TYR A 79 16.98 -16.60 14.10
C TYR A 79 15.78 -17.27 13.40
N ASN A 80 15.22 -18.34 13.97
CA ASN A 80 14.10 -19.05 13.35
C ASN A 80 12.83 -18.19 13.37
N ARG A 81 12.56 -17.51 14.50
CA ARG A 81 11.40 -16.62 14.61
C ARG A 81 11.55 -15.40 13.70
N VAL A 82 12.74 -14.81 13.64
CA VAL A 82 13.06 -13.70 12.72
C VAL A 82 12.85 -14.13 11.27
N LEU A 83 13.29 -15.33 10.89
CA LEU A 83 13.11 -15.86 9.54
C LEU A 83 11.62 -16.01 9.20
N VAL A 84 10.82 -16.59 10.10
CA VAL A 84 9.36 -16.74 9.91
C VAL A 84 8.68 -15.38 9.74
N VAL A 85 8.99 -14.40 10.62
CA VAL A 85 8.43 -13.04 10.51
C VAL A 85 8.83 -12.39 9.19
N THR A 86 10.08 -12.57 8.77
CA THR A 86 10.59 -12.03 7.49
C THR A 86 9.87 -12.63 6.30
N VAL A 87 9.68 -13.95 6.27
CA VAL A 87 8.96 -14.63 5.18
C VAL A 87 7.51 -14.17 5.14
N LEU A 88 6.83 -14.08 6.28
CA LEU A 88 5.44 -13.60 6.35
C LEU A 88 5.31 -12.15 5.87
N LEU A 89 6.24 -11.28 6.29
CA LEU A 89 6.29 -9.89 5.82
C LEU A 89 6.51 -9.83 4.32
N LEU A 90 7.48 -10.61 3.80
CA LEU A 90 7.78 -10.66 2.38
C LEU A 90 6.55 -11.06 1.57
N VAL A 91 5.87 -12.15 1.95
CA VAL A 91 4.67 -12.61 1.26
C VAL A 91 3.56 -11.56 1.33
N SER A 92 3.35 -10.94 2.50
CA SER A 92 2.30 -9.94 2.70
C SER A 92 2.52 -8.70 1.84
N VAL A 93 3.72 -8.11 1.87
CA VAL A 93 4.03 -6.88 1.14
C VAL A 93 4.02 -7.14 -0.37
N ASN A 94 4.60 -8.25 -0.83
CA ASN A 94 4.59 -8.59 -2.26
C ASN A 94 3.18 -8.92 -2.77
N GLY A 95 2.39 -9.66 -2.00
CA GLY A 95 0.99 -9.93 -2.34
C GLY A 95 0.19 -8.63 -2.47
N LEU A 96 0.36 -7.71 -1.52
CA LEU A 96 -0.29 -6.39 -1.56
C LEU A 96 0.21 -5.56 -2.76
N ALA A 97 1.51 -5.55 -3.06
CA ALA A 97 2.05 -4.86 -4.22
C ALA A 97 1.47 -5.39 -5.53
N VAL A 98 1.37 -6.71 -5.69
CA VAL A 98 0.73 -7.33 -6.87
C VAL A 98 -0.74 -6.92 -6.97
N THR A 99 -1.49 -6.94 -5.86
CA THR A 99 -2.90 -6.51 -5.88
C THR A 99 -3.07 -5.03 -6.26
N MET A 100 -2.15 -4.16 -5.83
CA MET A 100 -2.13 -2.75 -6.26
C MET A 100 -1.84 -2.61 -7.75
N LEU A 101 -0.85 -3.34 -8.28
CA LEU A 101 -0.51 -3.33 -9.71
C LEU A 101 -1.67 -3.85 -10.57
N VAL A 102 -2.34 -4.91 -10.12
CA VAL A 102 -3.54 -5.44 -10.79
C VAL A 102 -4.69 -4.44 -10.74
N ALA A 103 -4.91 -3.77 -9.61
CA ALA A 103 -5.93 -2.72 -9.51
C ALA A 103 -5.64 -1.54 -10.45
N LEU A 104 -4.38 -1.09 -10.51
CA LEU A 104 -3.94 0.01 -11.37
C LEU A 104 -3.99 -0.33 -12.86
N SER A 105 -3.58 -1.55 -13.24
CA SER A 105 -3.62 -1.99 -14.64
C SER A 105 -5.05 -2.13 -15.17
N ARG A 106 -5.99 -2.61 -14.35
CA ARG A 106 -7.43 -2.62 -14.70
C ARG A 106 -7.93 -1.19 -14.92
N LEU A 107 -7.60 -0.28 -14.00
CA LEU A 107 -8.02 1.12 -14.11
C LEU A 107 -7.45 1.82 -15.35
N LYS A 108 -6.17 1.57 -15.69
CA LYS A 108 -5.52 2.11 -16.90
C LYS A 108 -6.17 1.62 -18.19
N ARG A 109 -6.68 0.37 -18.22
CA ARG A 109 -7.41 -0.16 -19.38
C ARG A 109 -8.70 0.62 -19.60
N ASP A 110 -9.46 0.86 -18.52
CA ASP A 110 -10.71 1.63 -18.57
C ASP A 110 -10.46 3.10 -18.95
N TYR A 111 -9.33 3.67 -18.52
CA TYR A 111 -8.93 5.05 -18.81
C TYR A 111 -8.57 5.31 -20.28
N ARG A 112 -8.14 4.27 -21.01
CA ARG A 112 -7.63 4.36 -22.38
C ARG A 112 -8.71 4.08 -23.43
N ALA A 113 -9.90 3.63 -23.03
CA ALA A 113 -11.03 3.53 -23.92
C ALA A 113 -11.43 4.95 -24.37
N PRO A 114 -11.26 5.31 -25.65
CA PRO A 114 -11.72 6.60 -26.14
C PRO A 114 -13.21 6.71 -25.85
N ARG A 115 -13.63 7.86 -25.33
CA ARG A 115 -15.04 8.24 -25.37
C ARG A 115 -15.33 8.45 -26.85
N ASP A 116 -15.75 7.40 -27.54
CA ASP A 116 -16.33 7.48 -28.87
C ASP A 116 -17.62 8.29 -28.71
N ASP A 117 -17.48 9.61 -28.70
CA ASP A 117 -18.60 10.53 -28.64
C ASP A 117 -19.15 10.64 -30.07
N PRO A 118 -20.27 10.00 -30.42
CA PRO A 118 -20.78 9.97 -31.80
C PRO A 118 -21.34 11.34 -32.23
N ARG A 119 -21.25 12.35 -31.35
CA ARG A 119 -21.84 13.68 -31.51
C ARG A 119 -20.93 14.68 -32.21
N ALA A 120 -19.67 14.33 -32.48
CA ALA A 120 -18.74 15.18 -33.23
C ALA A 120 -18.97 15.16 -34.76
N GLY A 121 -19.90 14.34 -35.26
CA GLY A 121 -20.18 14.16 -36.69
C GLY A 121 -21.45 14.85 -37.23
N ARG A 122 -22.02 15.81 -36.51
CA ARG A 122 -23.14 16.62 -37.02
C ARG A 122 -22.80 18.10 -36.91
N GLN A 123 -22.01 18.56 -37.88
CA GLN A 123 -22.06 19.95 -38.36
C GLN A 123 -22.44 19.90 -39.83
#